data_AF-A0A258DRH5-F1
#
_entry.id   AF-A0A258DRH5-F1
#
_cell.length_a   1.000
_cell.length_b   1.000
_cell.length_c   1.000
_cell.angle_alpha   90.00
_cell.angle_beta   90.00
_cell.angle_gamma   90.00
#
_symmetry.space_group_name_H-M   'P 1'
#
loop_
_entity.id
_entity.type
_entity.pdbx_description
1 polymer ?
#
loop_
_entity_poly.entity_id
_entity_poly.type
_entity_poly.pdbx_seq_one_letter_code
_entity_poly.pdbx_strand_id
1 'polypeptide(L)'
;MRYVLFGLPLIALIALVAAFALSIDRDPGLVRSVLIDKPAPVFAMAAVPELGVPGFDTAALKGEVTVVNVFASWCIPCRDEHPLLVALKA
;
A
#
# COMPACT_ATOMS: atom_id res chain seq x y z
N MET A 1 -32.97 24.80 26.77
CA MET A 1 -33.15 24.00 25.55
C MET A 1 -32.30 24.44 24.35
N ARG A 2 -32.27 25.74 23.97
CA ARG A 2 -31.60 26.20 22.73
C ARG A 2 -30.06 26.07 22.73
N TYR A 3 -29.40 26.19 23.88
CA TYR A 3 -27.94 26.03 24.01
C TYR A 3 -27.43 24.60 23.83
N VAL A 4 -28.26 23.58 24.12
CA VAL A 4 -27.90 22.17 23.92
C VAL A 4 -27.83 21.85 22.41
N LEU A 5 -28.71 22.46 21.60
CA LEU A 5 -28.68 22.36 20.13
C LEU A 5 -27.42 23.01 19.52
N PHE A 6 -26.87 24.05 20.14
CA PHE A 6 -25.62 24.67 19.68
C PHE A 6 -24.37 23.87 20.07
N GLY A 7 -24.43 23.03 21.11
CA GLY A 7 -23.32 22.16 21.53
C GLY A 7 -23.20 20.85 20.74
N LEU A 8 -24.29 20.39 20.11
CA LEU A 8 -24.33 19.17 19.29
C LEU A 8 -23.22 19.07 18.22
N PRO A 9 -22.95 20.09 17.38
CA PRO A 9 -21.89 19.99 16.38
C PRO A 9 -20.50 19.84 17.01
N LEU A 10 -20.26 20.47 18.16
CA LEU A 10 -18.99 20.35 18.87
C LEU A 10 -18.82 18.94 19.46
N ILE A 11 -19.87 18.38 20.05
CA ILE A 11 -19.85 17.00 20.58
C ILE A 11 -19.62 16.00 19.45
N ALA A 12 -20.29 16.17 18.31
CA ALA A 12 -20.10 15.32 17.14
C ALA A 12 -18.66 15.39 16.60
N LEU A 13 -18.06 16.59 16.55
CA LEU A 13 -16.67 16.78 16.16
C LEU A 13 -15.71 16.07 17.14
N ILE A 14 -15.90 16.25 18.44
CA ILE A 14 -15.08 15.60 19.47
C ILE A 14 -15.18 14.08 19.35
N ALA A 15 -16.39 13.54 19.14
CA ALA A 15 -16.60 12.11 18.95
C ALA A 15 -15.87 11.57 17.71
N LEU A 16 -15.93 12.30 16.58
CA LEU A 16 -15.20 11.96 15.35
C LEU A 16 -13.69 11.98 15.57
N VAL A 17 -13.15 13.04 16.16
CA VAL A 17 -11.71 13.17 16.46
C VAL A 17 -11.26 12.03 17.36
N ALA A 18 -12.01 11.71 18.41
CA ALA A 18 -11.69 10.60 19.30
C ALA A 18 -11.71 9.25 18.55
N ALA A 19 -12.71 9.01 17.70
CA ALA A 19 -12.79 7.78 16.91
C ALA A 19 -11.58 7.60 15.97
N PHE A 20 -11.16 8.68 15.29
CA PHE A 20 -9.99 8.64 14.42
C PHE A 20 -8.68 8.52 15.20
N ALA A 21 -8.52 9.26 16.30
CA ALA A 21 -7.33 9.20 17.14
C ALA A 21 -7.09 7.79 17.70
N LEU A 22 -8.16 7.07 18.04
CA LEU A 22 -8.08 5.68 18.51
C LEU A 22 -7.81 4.66 17.38
N SER A 23 -7.92 5.05 16.10
CA SER A 23 -7.72 4.15 14.95
C SER A 23 -6.45 4.44 14.13
N ILE A 24 -5.72 5.52 14.43
CA ILE A 24 -4.65 6.03 13.53
C ILE A 24 -3.40 5.14 13.49
N ASP A 25 -3.21 4.25 14.46
CA ASP A 25 -2.03 3.39 14.59
C ASP A 25 -2.41 1.90 14.61
N ARG A 26 -3.35 1.50 13.75
CA ARG A 26 -3.67 0.07 13.59
C ARG A 26 -2.51 -0.66 12.94
N ASP A 27 -2.20 -1.82 13.50
CA ASP A 27 -1.17 -2.72 13.00
C ASP A 27 -1.37 -3.03 11.50
N PRO A 28 -0.43 -2.62 10.62
CA PRO A 28 -0.53 -2.86 9.19
C PRO A 28 -0.48 -4.36 8.83
N GLY A 29 0.01 -5.21 9.72
CA GLY A 29 -0.03 -6.67 9.60
C GLY A 29 -1.44 -7.28 9.70
N LEU A 30 -2.44 -6.51 10.13
CA LEU A 30 -3.84 -6.96 10.17
C LEU A 30 -4.47 -7.10 8.77
N VAL A 31 -3.86 -6.50 7.75
CA VAL A 31 -4.30 -6.68 6.36
C VAL A 31 -3.91 -8.09 5.91
N ARG A 32 -4.87 -9.02 6.00
CA ARG A 32 -4.67 -10.40 5.54
C ARG A 32 -4.35 -10.40 4.05
N SER A 33 -3.20 -10.97 3.69
CA SER A 33 -2.84 -11.19 2.29
C SER A 33 -3.86 -12.14 1.65
N VAL A 34 -4.63 -11.60 0.69
CA VAL A 34 -5.75 -12.31 0.07
C VAL A 34 -5.32 -13.26 -1.06
N LEU A 35 -4.05 -13.22 -1.46
CA LEU A 35 -3.50 -13.95 -2.61
C LEU A 35 -2.51 -15.06 -2.25
N ILE A 36 -2.37 -15.41 -0.97
CA ILE A 36 -1.58 -16.58 -0.57
C ILE A 36 -2.19 -17.86 -1.17
N ASP A 37 -1.35 -18.75 -1.67
CA ASP A 37 -1.71 -20.00 -2.37
C ASP A 37 -2.61 -19.80 -3.61
N LYS A 38 -2.61 -18.59 -4.19
CA LYS A 38 -3.24 -18.28 -5.47
C LYS A 38 -2.18 -18.15 -6.56
N PRO A 39 -2.49 -18.53 -7.82
CA PRO A 39 -1.59 -18.26 -8.93
C PRO A 39 -1.41 -16.74 -9.11
N ALA A 40 -0.21 -16.34 -9.54
CA ALA A 40 0.05 -14.95 -9.91
C ALA A 40 -0.95 -14.50 -11.01
N PRO A 41 -1.53 -13.28 -10.92
CA PRO A 41 -2.47 -12.78 -11.91
C PRO A 41 -1.86 -12.73 -13.32
N VAL A 42 -2.71 -12.97 -14.34
CA VAL A 42 -2.31 -12.84 -15.75
C VAL A 42 -2.28 -11.35 -16.13
N PHE A 43 -1.12 -10.85 -16.54
CA PHE A 43 -0.92 -9.48 -17.00
C PHE A 43 0.13 -9.46 -18.12
N ALA A 44 0.10 -8.38 -18.90
CA ALA A 44 1.16 -7.99 -19.83
C ALA A 44 1.39 -6.49 -19.66
N MET A 45 2.58 -6.10 -19.21
CA MET A 45 2.93 -4.70 -18.99
C MET A 45 3.82 -4.19 -20.12
N ALA A 46 3.49 -3.00 -20.60
CA ALA A 46 4.35 -2.26 -21.51
C ALA A 46 5.61 -1.77 -20.78
N ALA A 47 6.66 -1.47 -21.55
CA ALA A 47 7.81 -0.75 -21.03
C ALA A 47 7.38 0.61 -20.46
N VAL A 48 7.99 1.00 -19.35
CA VAL A 48 7.84 2.37 -18.85
C VAL A 48 8.56 3.30 -19.82
N PRO A 49 7.89 4.34 -20.35
CA PRO A 49 8.52 5.29 -21.24
C PRO A 49 9.82 5.85 -20.66
N GLU A 50 10.81 6.09 -21.52
CA GLU A 50 12.07 6.78 -21.17
C GLU A 50 13.02 6.05 -20.19
N LEU A 51 12.61 4.93 -19.58
CA LEU A 51 13.49 4.15 -18.69
C LEU A 51 14.43 3.18 -19.42
N GLY A 52 14.21 2.93 -20.72
CA GLY A 52 15.04 2.02 -21.52
C GLY A 52 14.99 0.55 -21.07
N VAL A 53 14.06 0.19 -20.19
CA VAL A 53 13.85 -1.19 -19.72
C VAL A 53 12.62 -1.80 -20.42
N PRO A 54 12.68 -3.08 -20.83
CA PRO A 54 11.54 -3.73 -21.45
C PRO A 54 10.39 -3.91 -20.46
N GLY A 55 9.17 -3.95 -20.98
CA GLY A 55 8.02 -4.45 -20.22
C GLY A 55 8.14 -5.95 -19.98
N PHE A 56 7.27 -6.49 -19.14
CA PHE A 56 7.23 -7.93 -18.84
C PHE A 56 5.81 -8.42 -18.60
N ASP A 57 5.62 -9.72 -18.59
CA ASP A 57 4.34 -10.39 -18.39
C ASP A 57 4.42 -11.42 -17.26
N THR A 58 3.30 -12.09 -16.96
CA THR A 58 3.26 -13.14 -15.94
C THR A 58 4.15 -14.33 -16.28
N ALA A 59 4.43 -14.59 -17.57
CA ALA A 59 5.29 -15.71 -17.96
C ALA A 59 6.75 -15.47 -17.57
N ALA A 60 7.20 -14.21 -17.59
CA ALA A 60 8.53 -13.81 -17.12
C ALA A 60 8.77 -14.07 -15.62
N LEU A 61 7.72 -14.30 -14.82
CA LEU A 61 7.83 -14.57 -13.38
C LEU A 61 8.04 -16.06 -13.03
N LYS A 62 8.10 -16.95 -14.04
CA LYS A 62 8.22 -18.40 -13.82
C LYS A 62 9.67 -18.87 -13.82
N GLY A 63 9.93 -19.98 -13.12
CA GLY A 63 11.22 -20.69 -13.14
C GLY A 63 12.03 -20.53 -11.85
N GLU A 64 11.96 -19.36 -11.22
CA GLU A 64 12.67 -19.05 -9.99
C GLU A 64 11.74 -18.34 -8.99
N VAL A 65 12.13 -18.33 -7.71
CA VAL A 65 11.45 -17.54 -6.69
C VAL A 65 11.64 -16.07 -7.03
N THR A 66 10.55 -15.41 -7.40
CA THR A 66 10.57 -14.03 -7.88
C THR A 66 9.88 -13.11 -6.88
N VAL A 67 10.52 -12.00 -6.54
CA VAL A 67 9.92 -10.91 -5.76
C VAL A 67 9.46 -9.81 -6.71
N VAL A 68 8.16 -9.49 -6.66
CA VAL A 68 7.58 -8.39 -7.45
C VAL A 68 7.35 -7.19 -6.54
N ASN A 69 8.06 -6.09 -6.80
CA ASN A 69 7.91 -4.84 -6.05
C ASN A 69 7.00 -3.86 -6.82
N VAL A 70 6.01 -3.30 -6.12
CA VAL A 70 5.09 -2.28 -6.64
C VAL A 70 5.45 -0.96 -5.97
N PHE A 71 5.89 0.03 -6.76
CA PHE A 71 6.38 1.29 -6.24
C PHE A 71 5.94 2.49 -7.07
N ALA A 72 6.21 3.68 -6.55
CA ALA A 72 6.10 4.94 -7.28
C ALA A 72 7.17 5.92 -6.81
N SER A 73 7.57 6.86 -7.66
CA SER A 73 8.61 7.85 -7.35
C SER A 73 8.29 8.75 -6.15
N TRP A 74 7.01 8.95 -5.88
CA TRP A 74 6.48 9.77 -4.78
C TRP A 74 6.12 8.96 -3.53
N CYS A 75 6.33 7.63 -3.54
CA CYS A 75 6.03 6.77 -2.41
C CYS A 75 7.16 6.82 -1.38
N ILE A 76 6.93 7.53 -0.25
CA ILE A 76 7.92 7.64 0.84
C ILE A 76 8.28 6.25 1.42
N PRO A 77 7.31 5.38 1.79
CA PRO A 77 7.66 4.05 2.30
C PRO A 77 8.48 3.21 1.32
N CYS A 78 8.23 3.34 0.02
CA CYS A 78 8.97 2.63 -1.02
C CYS A 78 10.44 3.09 -1.07
N ARG A 79 10.71 4.38 -0.82
CA ARG A 79 12.08 4.90 -0.74
C ARG A 79 12.82 4.35 0.48
N ASP A 80 12.12 4.20 1.61
CA ASP A 80 12.68 3.62 2.83
C ASP A 80 12.93 2.11 2.67
N GLU A 81 12.10 1.40 1.90
CA GLU A 81 12.24 -0.04 1.60
C GLU A 81 13.36 -0.33 0.59
N HIS A 82 13.60 0.58 -0.36
CA HIS A 82 14.50 0.34 -1.50
C HIS A 82 15.91 -0.17 -1.12
N PRO A 83 16.63 0.36 -0.11
CA PRO A 83 17.93 -0.17 0.29
C PRO A 83 17.90 -1.65 0.69
N LEU A 84 16.81 -2.11 1.32
CA LEU A 84 16.64 -3.52 1.70
C LEU A 84 16.46 -4.40 0.47
N LEU A 85 15.66 -3.97 -0.51
CA LEU A 85 15.46 -4.72 -1.76
C LEU A 85 16.76 -4.84 -2.56
N VAL A 86 17.57 -3.79 -2.59
CA VAL A 86 18.90 -3.81 -3.24
C VAL A 86 19.83 -4.80 -2.54
N ALA A 87 19.79 -4.89 -1.20
CA ALA A 87 20.57 -5.86 -0.45
C ALA A 87 20.11 -7.30 -0.70
N LEU A 88 18.80 -7.55 -0.89
CA LEU A 88 18.24 -8.88 -1.19
C LEU A 88 18.52 -9.35 -2.62
N LYS A 89 18.76 -8.43 -3.55
CA LYS A 89 19.07 -8.74 -4.95
C LYS A 89 20.46 -9.38 -5.11
N ALA A 90 21.38 -9.12 -4.18
CA ALA A 90 22.76 -9.60 -4.21
C ALA A 90 22.87 -11.09 -3.86
#